data_AF-A0A3M1S723-F1
#
_entry.id   AF-A0A3M1S723-F1
#
_cell.length_a   1.000
_cell.length_b   1.000
_cell.length_c   1.000
_cell.angle_alpha   90.00
_cell.angle_beta   90.00
_cell.angle_gamma   90.00
#
_symmetry.space_group_name_H-M   'P 1'
#
loop_
_entity.id
_entity.type
_entity.pdbx_description
1 polymer ?
#
loop_
_entity_poly.entity_id
_entity_poly.type
_entity_poly.pdbx_seq_one_letter_code
_entity_poly.pdbx_strand_id
1 'polypeptide(L)' 'ARVLKTHMGLDTLVKYLKKIDISKIKQIWLLHLSDLNSDAERILKAVQGITGKEVIIA' A
#
# COMPACT_ATOMS: atom_id res chain seq x y z
N ALA A 1 19.42 -18.42 1.69
CA ALA A 1 18.23 -18.29 0.83
C ALA A 1 17.43 -17.08 1.29
N ARG A 2 17.27 -16.05 0.44
CA ARG A 2 16.43 -14.90 0.81
C ARG A 2 14.98 -15.36 0.81
N VAL A 3 14.29 -15.29 1.94
CA VAL A 3 12.86 -15.59 2.02
C VAL A 3 12.13 -14.48 1.25
N LEU A 4 11.96 -14.68 -0.06
CA LEU A 4 11.29 -13.76 -0.98
C LEU A 4 9.75 -13.69 -0.76
N LYS A 5 9.25 -14.05 0.43
CA LYS A 5 7.82 -14.27 0.70
C LYS A 5 7.26 -13.59 1.96
N THR A 6 7.94 -12.61 2.55
CA THR A 6 7.42 -11.91 3.75
C THR A 6 7.03 -10.45 3.51
N HIS A 7 7.52 -9.79 2.46
CA HIS A 7 7.15 -8.40 2.13
C HIS A 7 6.21 -8.32 0.92
N MET A 8 5.11 -7.61 1.08
CA MET A 8 4.17 -7.30 0.01
C MET A 8 4.72 -6.12 -0.82
N GLY A 9 4.99 -6.34 -2.11
CA GLY A 9 5.38 -5.26 -3.01
C GLY A 9 4.22 -4.33 -3.36
N LEU A 10 4.54 -3.14 -3.89
CA LEU A 10 3.55 -2.13 -4.29
C LEU A 10 2.57 -2.64 -5.37
N ASP A 11 3.04 -3.38 -6.37
CA ASP A 11 2.18 -3.96 -7.41
C ASP A 11 1.13 -4.92 -6.81
N THR A 12 1.56 -5.78 -5.88
CA THR A 12 0.67 -6.70 -5.18
C THR A 12 -0.34 -5.92 -4.33
N LEU A 13 0.09 -4.87 -3.63
CA LEU A 13 -0.80 -4.00 -2.85
C LEU A 13 -1.86 -3.32 -3.72
N VAL A 14 -1.46 -2.77 -4.87
CA VAL A 14 -2.37 -2.13 -5.83
C VAL A 14 -3.40 -3.12 -6.36
N LYS A 15 -2.97 -4.32 -6.77
CA LYS A 15 -3.86 -5.38 -7.24
C LYS A 15 -4.83 -5.85 -6.16
N TYR A 16 -4.37 -5.90 -4.91
CA TYR A 16 -5.20 -6.27 -3.77
C TYR A 16 -6.27 -5.20 -3.50
N LEU A 17 -5.88 -3.93 -3.43
CA LEU A 17 -6.80 -2.82 -3.17
C LEU A 17 -7.88 -2.68 -4.25
N LYS A 18 -7.55 -2.93 -5.52
CA LYS A 18 -8.53 -2.93 -6.61
C LYS A 18 -9.57 -4.06 -6.52
N LYS A 19 -9.28 -5.14 -5.79
CA LYS A 19 -10.20 -6.26 -5.59
C LYS A 19 -11.14 -6.05 -4.40
N ILE A 20 -10.85 -5.08 -3.54
CA ILE A 20 -11.65 -4.79 -2.35
C ILE A 20 -12.66 -3.71 -2.71
N ASP A 21 -13.91 -3.87 -2.28
CA ASP A 21 -14.87 -2.77 -2.32
C ASP A 21 -14.45 -1.69 -1.31
N ILE A 22 -13.88 -0.61 -1.82
CA ILE A 22 -13.39 0.52 -1.02
C ILE A 22 -14.44 1.61 -0.83
N SER A 23 -15.66 1.40 -1.33
CA SER A 23 -16.75 2.39 -1.33
C SER A 23 -17.05 2.93 0.07
N LYS A 24 -17.03 2.05 1.08
CA LYS A 24 -17.29 2.39 2.50
C LYS A 24 -16.03 2.74 3.31
N ILE A 25 -14.84 2.61 2.73
CA ILE A 25 -13.58 2.89 3.43
C ILE A 25 -13.41 4.41 3.56
N LYS A 26 -13.06 4.86 4.77
CA LYS A 26 -12.74 6.26 5.06
C LYS A 26 -11.25 6.55 4.88
N GLN A 27 -10.38 5.68 5.41
CA GLN A 27 -8.93 5.87 5.42
C GLN A 27 -8.20 4.54 5.29
N ILE A 28 -7.00 4.59 4.72
CA ILE A 28 -6.08 3.46 4.57
C ILE A 28 -4.82 3.74 5.38
N TRP A 29 -4.39 2.80 6.21
CA TRP A 29 -3.25 2.95 7.10
C TRP A 29 -2.14 1.97 6.70
N LEU A 30 -0.95 2.50 6.41
CA LEU A 30 0.25 1.74 6.08
C LEU A 30 1.18 1.77 7.30
N LEU A 31 1.23 0.66 8.03
CA LEU A 31 1.91 0.56 9.34
C LEU A 31 3.35 0.03 9.27
N HIS A 32 3.74 -0.56 8.14
CA HIS A 32 5.06 -1.18 8.01
C HIS A 32 5.59 -0.96 6.60
N LEU A 33 6.53 -0.03 6.52
CA LEU A 33 7.36 0.19 5.34
C LEU A 33 8.70 -0.51 5.56
N SER A 34 9.22 -1.15 4.51
CA SER A 34 10.49 -1.87 4.62
C SER A 34 11.63 -0.87 4.47
N ASP A 35 12.59 -0.85 5.40
CA ASP A 35 13.71 0.11 5.44
C ASP A 35 14.47 0.29 4.11
N LEU A 36 14.52 -0.74 3.27
CA LEU A 36 15.43 -0.79 2.12
C LEU A 36 14.81 -0.40 0.77
N ASN A 37 13.49 -0.23 0.66
CA ASN A 37 12.85 -0.07 -0.66
C ASN A 37 11.46 0.60 -0.64
N SER A 38 11.13 1.27 0.45
CA SER A 38 9.83 1.91 0.62
C SER A 38 9.96 3.42 0.44
N ASP A 39 9.90 3.88 -0.81
CA ASP A 39 9.57 5.28 -1.11
C ASP A 39 8.16 5.55 -0.57
N ALA A 40 8.08 5.91 0.70
CA ALA A 40 6.86 6.12 1.47
C ALA A 40 5.91 7.07 0.71
N GLU A 41 6.45 8.16 0.20
CA GLU A 41 5.71 9.14 -0.61
C GLU A 41 5.21 8.57 -1.94
N ARG A 42 6.01 7.73 -2.61
CA ARG A 42 5.60 7.10 -3.88
C ARG A 42 4.47 6.11 -3.64
N ILE A 43 4.56 5.33 -2.57
CA ILE A 43 3.52 4.38 -2.17
C ILE A 43 2.25 5.14 -1.80
N LEU A 44 2.36 6.20 -1.00
CA LEU A 44 1.23 7.06 -0.64
C LEU A 44 0.53 7.62 -1.87
N LYS A 45 1.27 8.28 -2.77
CA LYS A 45 0.72 8.85 -4.02
C LYS A 45 0.09 7.77 -4.91
N ALA A 46 0.73 6.61 -5.03
CA ALA A 46 0.19 5.50 -5.82
C ALA A 46 -1.12 4.97 -5.23
N VAL A 47 -1.15 4.70 -3.92
CA VAL A 47 -2.33 4.15 -3.22
C VAL A 47 -3.47 5.17 -3.19
N GLN A 48 -3.19 6.44 -2.91
CA GLN A 48 -4.20 7.51 -3.00
C GLN A 48 -4.72 7.66 -4.42
N GLY A 49 -3.85 7.62 -5.43
CA GLY A 49 -4.25 7.75 -6.84
C GLY A 49 -5.16 6.62 -7.32
N ILE A 50 -4.96 5.38 -6.85
CA ILE A 50 -5.83 4.25 -7.23
C ILE A 50 -7.11 4.15 -6.42
N THR A 51 -7.09 4.58 -5.15
CA THR A 51 -8.22 4.38 -4.22
C THR A 51 -9.09 5.62 -4.08
N GLY A 52 -8.54 6.81 -4.36
CA GLY A 52 -9.17 8.09 -4.05
C GLY A 52 -9.43 8.31 -2.56
N LYS A 53 -8.84 7.49 -1.69
CA LYS A 53 -8.99 7.55 -0.23
C LYS A 53 -7.75 8.17 0.39
N GLU A 54 -7.94 8.75 1.56
CA GLU A 54 -6.83 9.24 2.37
C GLU A 54 -5.98 8.05 2.84
N VAL A 55 -4.66 8.16 2.65
CA VAL A 55 -3.69 7.15 3.02
C VAL A 55 -2.74 7.78 4.02
N ILE A 56 -2.55 7.12 5.16
CA ILE A 56 -1.67 7.56 6.25
C ILE A 56 -0.59 6.51 6.42
N ILE A 57 0.65 6.96 6.61
CA ILE A 57 1.78 6.12 6.97
C ILE A 57 2.03 6.35 8.46
N ALA A 58 2.06 5.28 9.25
CA ALA A 58 2.27 5.32 10.69
C ALA A 58 3.39 4.37 11.11
#